data_AF-A0A093HVU7-F1
#
_entry.id   AF-A0A093HVU7-F1
#
_cell.length_a   1.000
_cell.length_b   1.000
_cell.length_c   1.000
_cell.angle_alpha   90.00
_cell.angle_beta   90.00
_cell.angle_gamma   90.00
#
_symmetry.space_group_name_H-M   'P 1'
#
loop_
_entity.id
_entity.type
_entity.pdbx_description
1 polymer ?
#
loop_
_entity_poly.entity_id
_entity_poly.type
_entity_poly.pdbx_seq_one_letter_code
_entity_poly.pdbx_strand_id
1 'polypeptide(L)'
;MKLTVILLITVVLCSSLGAGWAHEVVPGFLQTLLQGTAEQLYAGPISQRKLDDVTKAALTALKKCIGELSPEHVQALLNLLVMNSR
;
A
#
# COMPACT_ATOMS: atom_id res chain seq x y z
N MET A 1 4.05 -18.76 4.59
CA MET A 1 4.99 -17.64 4.35
C MET A 1 4.35 -16.41 3.68
N LYS A 2 3.40 -16.56 2.74
CA LYS A 2 2.72 -15.41 2.07
C LYS A 2 1.96 -14.45 3.01
N LEU A 3 1.22 -14.97 3.99
CA LEU A 3 0.46 -14.16 4.97
C LEU A 3 1.34 -13.37 5.94
N THR A 4 2.49 -13.94 6.31
CA THR A 4 3.43 -13.34 7.28
C THR A 4 4.06 -12.07 6.72
N VAL A 5 4.35 -12.04 5.42
CA VAL A 5 4.91 -10.86 4.74
C VAL A 5 3.88 -9.73 4.64
N ILE A 6 2.63 -10.07 4.31
CA ILE A 6 1.54 -9.08 4.24
C ILE A 6 1.33 -8.46 5.62
N LEU A 7 1.23 -9.28 6.68
CA LEU A 7 1.05 -8.81 8.05
C LEU A 7 2.23 -7.93 8.52
N LEU A 8 3.46 -8.31 8.19
CA LEU A 8 4.65 -7.51 8.50
C LEU A 8 4.63 -6.16 7.80
N ILE A 9 4.19 -6.10 6.54
CA ILE A 9 4.04 -4.83 5.81
C ILE A 9 2.95 -3.97 6.46
N THR A 10 1.80 -4.54 6.83
CA THR A 10 0.72 -3.79 7.50
C THR A 10 1.18 -3.25 8.85
N VAL A 11 1.89 -4.05 9.65
CA VAL A 11 2.37 -3.65 10.98
C VAL A 11 3.48 -2.60 10.87
N VAL A 12 4.41 -2.74 9.92
CA VAL A 12 5.50 -1.76 9.69
C VAL A 12 4.94 -0.43 9.16
N LEU A 13 3.96 -0.47 8.26
CA LEU A 13 3.31 0.73 7.72
C LEU A 13 2.47 1.46 8.79
N CYS A 14 1.79 0.71 9.67
CA CYS A 14 1.03 1.28 10.79
C CYS A 14 1.91 1.82 11.93
N SER A 15 3.15 1.35 12.09
CA SER A 15 4.00 1.69 13.25
C SER A 15 5.05 2.78 12.99
N SER A 16 5.38 3.08 11.73
CA SER A 16 6.53 3.94 11.38
C SER A 16 6.16 5.38 11.00
N LEU A 17 4.89 5.74 10.96
CA LEU A 17 4.43 7.02 10.48
C LEU A 17 3.78 7.78 11.65
N GLY A 18 4.44 8.85 12.10
CA GLY A 18 3.94 9.72 13.17
C GLY A 18 2.51 10.17 12.89
N ALA A 19 1.71 10.25 13.97
CA ALA A 19 0.25 10.24 13.99
C ALA A 19 -0.50 11.25 13.08
N GLY A 20 0.17 12.26 12.53
CA GLY A 20 -0.44 13.22 11.59
C GLY A 20 -0.33 12.81 10.12
N TRP A 21 0.87 12.44 9.65
CA TRP A 21 1.13 12.21 8.23
C TRP A 21 0.73 10.80 7.77
N ALA A 22 0.78 9.83 8.69
CA ALA A 22 0.32 8.47 8.44
C ALA A 22 -1.15 8.44 8.01
N HIS A 23 -1.99 9.18 8.74
CA HIS A 23 -3.43 9.19 8.55
C HIS A 23 -3.82 9.77 7.18
N GLU A 24 -3.09 10.78 6.68
CA GLU A 24 -3.42 11.44 5.42
C GLU A 24 -2.86 10.69 4.20
N VAL A 25 -1.69 10.05 4.33
CA VAL A 25 -0.98 9.46 3.18
C VAL A 25 -1.23 7.96 3.03
N VAL A 26 -1.33 7.22 4.15
CA VAL A 26 -1.45 5.75 4.11
C VAL A 26 -2.74 5.29 3.43
N PRO A 27 -3.94 5.85 3.70
CA PRO A 27 -5.16 5.39 3.05
C PRO A 27 -5.11 5.57 1.53
N GLY A 28 -4.67 6.75 1.05
CA GLY A 28 -4.50 7.01 -0.37
C GLY A 28 -3.44 6.11 -1.01
N PHE A 29 -2.34 5.84 -0.29
CA PHE A 29 -1.28 4.96 -0.77
C PHE A 29 -1.80 3.52 -0.93
N LEU A 30 -2.49 3.00 0.09
CA LEU A 30 -3.07 1.65 0.07
C LEU A 30 -4.16 1.53 -1.01
N GLN A 31 -4.98 2.56 -1.20
CA GLN A 31 -5.97 2.58 -2.28
C GLN A 31 -5.29 2.51 -3.66
N THR A 32 -4.26 3.32 -3.89
CA THR A 32 -3.47 3.30 -5.14
C THR A 32 -2.76 1.95 -5.31
N LEU A 33 -2.29 1.35 -4.22
CA LEU A 33 -1.64 0.05 -4.22
C LEU A 33 -2.61 -1.07 -4.63
N LEU A 34 -3.87 -1.00 -4.19
CA LEU A 34 -4.89 -2.00 -4.52
C LEU A 34 -5.49 -1.80 -5.91
N GLN A 35 -5.83 -0.56 -6.30
CA GLN A 35 -6.60 -0.27 -7.52
C GLN A 35 -5.82 0.42 -8.65
N GLY A 36 -4.71 1.10 -8.34
CA GLY A 36 -3.94 1.88 -9.32
C GLY A 36 -2.89 1.06 -10.08
N THR A 37 -2.07 1.73 -10.89
CA THR A 37 -0.90 1.14 -11.56
C THR A 37 0.38 1.32 -10.75
N ALA A 38 1.48 0.70 -11.18
CA ALA A 38 2.79 0.92 -10.58
C ALA A 38 3.27 2.37 -10.73
N GLU A 39 2.98 3.00 -11.87
CA GLU A 39 3.32 4.39 -12.15
C GLU A 39 2.54 5.35 -11.24
N GLN A 40 1.26 5.06 -11.01
CA GLN A 40 0.41 5.84 -10.11
C GLN A 40 0.87 5.77 -8.66
N LEU A 41 1.49 4.66 -8.23
CA LEU A 41 2.11 4.59 -6.90
C LEU A 41 3.22 5.64 -6.74
N TYR A 42 4.03 5.86 -7.78
CA TYR A 42 5.13 6.84 -7.74
C TYR A 42 4.66 8.29 -7.93
N ALA A 43 3.64 8.50 -8.77
CA ALA A 43 3.05 9.83 -9.00
C ALA A 43 2.07 10.25 -7.90
N GLY A 44 1.65 9.32 -7.04
CA GLY A 44 0.59 9.50 -6.07
C GLY A 44 1.05 9.96 -4.68
N PRO A 45 0.49 9.41 -3.59
CA PRO A 45 0.67 9.90 -2.22
C PRO A 45 2.11 9.92 -1.70
N ILE A 46 3.02 9.17 -2.34
CA ILE A 46 4.44 9.13 -1.98
C ILE A 46 5.35 9.87 -2.96
N SER A 47 4.79 10.64 -3.91
CA SER A 47 5.55 11.37 -4.95
C SER A 47 6.61 12.32 -4.40
N GLN A 48 6.38 12.89 -3.22
CA GLN A 48 7.33 13.78 -2.55
C GLN A 48 8.50 13.02 -1.90
N ARG A 49 8.45 11.69 -1.82
CA ARG A 49 9.51 10.87 -1.24
C ARG A 49 10.55 10.50 -2.29
N LYS A 50 11.81 10.76 -1.97
CA LYS A 50 12.94 10.20 -2.71
C LYS A 50 13.07 8.72 -2.35
N LEU A 51 12.75 7.85 -3.30
CA LEU A 51 12.89 6.40 -3.18
C LEU A 51 14.17 5.96 -3.89
N ASP A 52 14.97 5.14 -3.22
CA ASP A 52 16.08 4.42 -3.86
C ASP A 52 15.56 3.28 -4.75
N ASP A 53 16.46 2.74 -5.57
CA ASP A 53 16.10 1.72 -6.57
C ASP A 53 15.66 0.41 -5.93
N VAL A 54 16.20 0.06 -4.76
CA VAL A 54 15.80 -1.13 -4.00
C VAL A 54 14.36 -1.00 -3.52
N THR A 55 13.99 0.17 -3.02
CA THR A 55 12.64 0.49 -2.55
C THR A 55 11.63 0.44 -3.71
N LYS A 56 11.99 1.01 -4.87
CA LYS A 56 11.16 0.93 -6.08
C LYS A 56 10.97 -0.51 -6.57
N ALA A 57 12.04 -1.31 -6.56
CA ALA A 57 11.97 -2.72 -6.91
C ALA A 57 11.04 -3.49 -5.95
N ALA A 58 11.14 -3.24 -4.65
CA ALA A 58 10.27 -3.84 -3.64
C ALA A 58 8.79 -3.45 -3.84
N LEU A 59 8.50 -2.19 -4.12
CA LEU A 59 7.13 -1.72 -4.41
C LEU A 59 6.57 -2.36 -5.68
N THR A 60 7.39 -2.50 -6.72
CA THR A 60 7.00 -3.16 -7.98
C THR A 60 6.66 -4.64 -7.74
N ALA A 61 7.49 -5.34 -6.97
CA ALA A 61 7.23 -6.74 -6.60
C ALA A 61 5.95 -6.88 -5.76
N LEU A 62 5.73 -5.97 -4.80
CA LEU A 62 4.51 -5.93 -3.99
C LEU A 62 3.28 -5.71 -4.86
N LYS A 63 3.33 -4.75 -5.79
CA LYS A 63 2.23 -4.48 -6.72
C LYS A 63 1.91 -5.69 -7.61
N LYS A 64 2.93 -6.42 -8.07
CA LYS A 64 2.76 -7.68 -8.80
C LYS A 64 2.03 -8.72 -7.96
N CYS A 65 2.42 -8.93 -6.70
CA CYS A 65 1.74 -9.86 -5.79
C CYS A 65 0.26 -9.50 -5.59
N ILE A 66 -0.07 -8.21 -5.55
CA ILE A 66 -1.45 -7.74 -5.44
C ILE A 66 -2.22 -7.99 -6.74
N GLY A 67 -1.58 -7.82 -7.90
CA GLY A 67 -2.15 -8.17 -9.20
C GLY A 67 -2.48 -9.65 -9.37
N GLU A 68 -1.91 -10.53 -8.55
CA GLU A 68 -2.23 -11.98 -8.52
C GLU A 68 -3.45 -12.30 -7.62
N LEU A 69 -3.97 -11.34 -6.86
CA LEU A 69 -5.17 -11.56 -6.04
C LEU A 69 -6.42 -11.64 -6.92
N SER A 70 -7.39 -12.44 -6.50
CA SER A 70 -8.71 -12.43 -7.13
C SER A 70 -9.40 -11.07 -6.90
N PRO A 71 -10.28 -10.64 -7.82
CA PRO A 71 -11.03 -9.40 -7.67
C PRO A 71 -11.80 -9.32 -6.34
N GLU A 72 -12.37 -10.43 -5.87
CA GLU A 72 -13.09 -10.53 -4.60
C GLU A 72 -12.19 -10.22 -3.38
N HIS A 73 -10.96 -10.74 -3.39
CA HIS A 73 -10.00 -10.45 -2.32
C HIS A 73 -9.56 -8.98 -2.33
N VAL A 74 -9.34 -8.40 -3.52
CA VAL A 74 -9.03 -6.96 -3.63
C VAL A 74 -10.18 -6.11 -3.11
N GLN A 75 -11.43 -6.48 -3.43
CA GLN A 75 -12.61 -5.78 -2.93
C GLN A 75 -12.76 -5.89 -1.41
N ALA A 76 -12.49 -7.05 -0.83
CA ALA A 76 -12.49 -7.22 0.63
C ALA A 76 -11.45 -6.31 1.32
N LEU A 77 -10.25 -6.21 0.75
CA LEU A 77 -9.20 -5.30 1.27
C LEU A 77 -9.59 -3.83 1.14
N LEU A 78 -10.26 -3.43 0.05
CA LEU A 78 -10.75 -2.06 -0.11
C LEU A 78 -11.84 -1.71 0.91
N ASN A 79 -12.73 -2.64 1.22
CA ASN A 79 -13.78 -2.42 2.22
C ASN A 79 -13.16 -2.17 3.62
N LEU A 80 -12.06 -2.84 3.95
CA LEU A 80 -11.32 -2.60 5.19
C LEU A 80 -10.76 -1.17 5.28
N LEU A 81 -10.30 -0.59 4.16
CA LEU A 81 -9.81 0.78 4.12
C LEU A 81 -10.93 1.80 4.39
N VAL A 82 -12.11 1.61 3.80
CA VAL A 82 -13.26 2.52 3.97
C VAL A 82 -13.81 2.49 5.40
N MET A 83 -13.70 1.36 6.10
CA MET A 83 -14.10 1.25 7.51
C MET A 83 -13.22 2.07 8.45
N ASN A 84 -11.96 2.34 8.08
CA ASN A 84 -10.98 3.02 8.94
C ASN A 84 -10.87 4.53 8.68
N SER A 85 -11.69 5.08 7.77
CA SER A 85 -11.72 6.49 7.38
C SER A 85 -12.89 7.29 7.96
N ARG A 86 -13.52 6.80 9.05
CA ARG A 86 -14.62 7.48 9.75
C ARG A 86 -14.24 7.88 11.17
#